data_AF-A0A7K2Q5P6-F1
#
_entry.id   AF-A0A7K2Q5P6-F1
#
_cell.length_a   1.000
_cell.length_b   1.000
_cell.length_c   1.000
_cell.angle_alpha   90.00
_cell.angle_beta   90.00
_cell.angle_gamma   90.00
#
_symmetry.space_group_name_H-M   'P 1'
#
loop_
_entity.id
_entity.type
_entity.pdbx_description
1 polymer ?
#
loop_
_entity_poly.entity_id
_entity_poly.type
_entity_poly.pdbx_seq_one_letter_code
_entity_poly.pdbx_strand_id
1 'polypeptide(L)'
;PAAAPLPAEEADAFAAQVEQALYASKIVSYTQGFHQIRAGSDEYGWGVDLGAVASLWRGGCIIRAAFLDRIRTAYDAQPDLPSLLADPGFAQEIGEAQDDWRAAMVAAVSQGIPVPAFSASLAYYDALRAERLPAALTQGQRDFFGAHTYRRVDREGTFHTLWSGDRSEVRTA
;
A
#
# COMPACT_ATOMS: atom_id res chain seq x y z
N PRO A 1 27.83 -9.48 -1.71
CA PRO A 1 28.13 -9.68 -3.16
C PRO A 1 29.14 -8.60 -3.59
N ALA A 2 30.03 -8.90 -4.54
CA ALA A 2 30.97 -7.91 -5.06
C ALA A 2 30.29 -7.16 -6.22
N ALA A 3 30.09 -5.85 -6.06
CA ALA A 3 29.49 -5.02 -7.10
C ALA A 3 30.53 -4.71 -8.17
N ALA A 4 30.16 -4.94 -9.44
CA ALA A 4 30.91 -4.44 -10.59
C ALA A 4 30.24 -3.14 -11.08
N PRO A 5 31.03 -2.14 -11.51
CA PRO A 5 30.48 -0.91 -12.08
C PRO A 5 29.72 -1.21 -13.38
N LEU A 6 28.57 -0.57 -13.55
CA LEU A 6 27.79 -0.63 -14.78
C LEU A 6 28.42 0.29 -15.85
N PRO A 7 28.33 -0.07 -17.14
CA PRO A 7 28.53 0.88 -18.24
C PRO A 7 27.64 2.11 -18.09
N ALA A 8 28.07 3.26 -18.62
CA ALA A 8 27.37 4.54 -18.41
C ALA A 8 25.88 4.51 -18.81
N GLU A 9 25.56 3.95 -19.98
CA GLU A 9 24.18 3.85 -20.46
C GLU A 9 23.31 2.96 -19.56
N GLU A 10 23.87 1.84 -19.07
CA GLU A 10 23.18 0.95 -18.12
C GLU A 10 23.01 1.61 -16.75
N ALA A 11 23.98 2.41 -16.32
CA ALA A 11 23.89 3.18 -15.08
C ALA A 11 22.79 4.24 -15.16
N ASP A 12 22.67 4.95 -16.29
CA ASP A 12 21.63 5.96 -16.52
C ASP A 12 20.24 5.32 -16.57
N ALA A 13 20.09 4.19 -17.28
CA ALA A 13 18.85 3.43 -17.30
C ALA A 13 18.45 2.94 -15.89
N PHE A 14 19.41 2.44 -15.12
CA PHE A 14 19.16 2.01 -13.74
C PHE A 14 18.81 3.19 -12.82
N ALA A 15 19.43 4.35 -13.00
CA ALA A 15 19.09 5.55 -12.25
C ALA A 15 17.64 6.00 -12.50
N ALA A 16 17.16 5.93 -13.75
CA ALA A 16 15.77 6.19 -14.08
C ALA A 16 14.82 5.18 -13.40
N GLN A 17 15.19 3.91 -13.33
CA GLN A 17 14.40 2.90 -12.61
C GLN A 17 14.29 3.19 -11.11
N VAL A 18 15.40 3.62 -10.50
CA VAL A 18 15.44 4.02 -9.08
C VAL A 18 14.61 5.28 -8.85
N GLU A 19 14.58 6.22 -9.79
CA GLU A 19 13.71 7.40 -9.74
C GLU A 19 12.24 7.00 -9.70
N GLN A 20 11.80 6.11 -10.60
CA GLN A 20 10.44 5.58 -10.61
C GLN A 20 10.10 4.83 -9.32
N ALA A 21 11.03 4.01 -8.81
CA ALA A 21 10.89 3.31 -7.53
C ALA A 21 10.67 4.28 -6.36
N LEU A 22 11.48 5.34 -6.30
CA LEU A 22 11.39 6.38 -5.28
C LEU A 22 10.06 7.12 -5.37
N TYR A 23 9.66 7.48 -6.59
CA TYR A 23 8.44 8.22 -6.85
C TYR A 23 7.18 7.42 -6.48
N ALA A 24 7.07 6.17 -6.95
CA ALA A 24 5.97 5.27 -6.59
C ALA A 24 5.93 5.02 -5.07
N SER A 25 7.09 4.79 -4.45
CA SER A 25 7.18 4.61 -2.99
C SER A 25 6.72 5.83 -2.22
N LYS A 26 6.98 7.04 -2.74
CA LYS A 26 6.50 8.30 -2.17
C LYS A 26 4.98 8.41 -2.26
N ILE A 27 4.37 8.10 -3.41
CA ILE A 27 2.90 8.08 -3.55
C ILE A 27 2.27 7.16 -2.50
N VAL A 28 2.80 5.94 -2.37
CA VAL A 28 2.30 4.97 -1.39
C VAL A 28 2.46 5.47 0.05
N SER A 29 3.60 6.06 0.40
CA SER A 29 3.82 6.63 1.74
C SER A 29 2.82 7.74 2.09
N TYR A 30 2.57 8.66 1.14
CA TYR A 30 1.56 9.70 1.35
C TYR A 30 0.15 9.10 1.43
N THR A 31 -0.17 8.12 0.60
CA THR A 31 -1.46 7.40 0.66
C THR A 31 -1.72 6.86 2.06
N GLN A 32 -0.75 6.16 2.64
CA GLN A 32 -0.85 5.61 3.99
C GLN A 32 -1.03 6.71 5.06
N GLY A 33 -0.26 7.80 4.95
CA GLY A 33 -0.38 8.93 5.88
C GLY A 33 -1.76 9.59 5.83
N PHE A 34 -2.32 9.80 4.64
CA PHE A 34 -3.66 10.36 4.48
C PHE A 34 -4.77 9.41 4.96
N HIS A 35 -4.63 8.09 4.75
CA HIS A 35 -5.53 7.11 5.35
C HIS A 35 -5.50 7.19 6.89
N GLN A 36 -4.31 7.30 7.48
CA GLN A 36 -4.17 7.43 8.93
C GLN A 36 -4.84 8.69 9.48
N ILE A 37 -4.70 9.83 8.79
CA ILE A 37 -5.35 11.09 9.17
C ILE A 37 -6.87 10.95 9.07
N ARG A 38 -7.39 10.32 8.01
CA ARG A 38 -8.83 10.08 7.86
C ARG A 38 -9.36 9.19 8.98
N ALA A 39 -8.72 8.06 9.23
CA ALA A 39 -9.12 7.14 10.31
C ALA A 39 -9.12 7.84 11.69
N GLY A 40 -8.12 8.67 11.97
CA GLY A 40 -8.11 9.50 13.19
C GLY A 40 -9.22 10.56 13.21
N SER A 41 -9.48 11.21 12.07
CA SER A 41 -10.58 12.17 11.96
C SER A 41 -11.95 11.53 12.23
N ASP A 42 -12.17 10.32 11.74
CA ASP A 42 -13.42 9.57 11.93
C ASP A 42 -13.57 9.11 13.38
N GLU A 43 -12.51 8.54 13.96
CA GLU A 43 -12.49 8.09 15.36
C GLU A 43 -12.76 9.23 16.35
N TYR A 44 -12.17 10.41 16.11
CA TYR A 44 -12.24 11.53 17.05
C TYR A 44 -13.26 12.62 16.64
N GLY A 45 -13.99 12.42 15.55
CA GLY A 45 -15.01 13.37 15.07
C GLY A 45 -14.46 14.75 14.70
N TRP A 46 -13.24 14.83 14.20
CA TRP A 46 -12.57 16.11 13.91
C TRP A 46 -13.02 16.77 12.61
N GLY A 47 -13.56 15.99 11.66
CA GLY A 47 -13.95 16.51 10.35
C GLY A 47 -12.78 17.13 9.58
N VAL A 48 -11.62 16.46 9.59
CA VAL A 48 -10.39 16.95 8.94
C VAL A 48 -10.56 17.02 7.43
N ASP A 49 -10.33 18.21 6.88
CA ASP A 49 -10.24 18.43 5.43
C ASP A 49 -8.84 18.05 4.92
N LEU A 50 -8.76 16.93 4.19
CA LEU A 50 -7.51 16.41 3.64
C LEU A 50 -6.92 17.30 2.53
N GLY A 51 -7.77 17.99 1.75
CA GLY A 51 -7.32 18.95 0.75
C GLY A 51 -6.66 20.16 1.41
N ALA A 52 -7.25 20.66 2.50
CA ALA A 52 -6.67 21.75 3.30
C ALA A 52 -5.34 21.35 3.94
N VAL A 53 -5.23 20.13 4.50
CA VAL A 53 -3.97 19.60 5.02
C VAL A 53 -2.88 19.59 3.95
N ALA A 54 -3.18 19.04 2.76
CA ALA A 54 -2.24 19.03 1.64
C ALA A 54 -1.83 20.45 1.23
N SER A 55 -2.78 21.39 1.19
CA SER A 55 -2.53 22.78 0.83
C SER A 55 -1.57 23.48 1.81
N LEU A 56 -1.74 23.26 3.12
CA LEU A 56 -0.90 23.84 4.16
C LEU A 56 0.55 23.34 4.07
N TRP A 57 0.76 22.08 3.69
CA TRP A 57 2.10 21.51 3.58
C TRP A 57 2.87 21.94 2.32
N ARG A 58 2.26 22.69 1.40
CA ARG A 58 2.94 23.17 0.18
C ARG A 58 4.02 24.21 0.45
N GLY A 59 3.97 24.88 1.60
CA GLY A 59 4.90 25.95 1.95
C GLY A 59 5.36 25.86 3.40
N GLY A 60 6.57 26.36 3.67
CA GLY A 60 7.13 26.46 5.02
C GLY A 60 7.64 25.14 5.61
N CYS A 61 6.88 24.04 5.50
CA CYS A 61 7.28 22.76 6.09
C CYS A 61 8.40 22.06 5.30
N ILE A 62 9.00 21.03 5.92
CA ILE A 62 10.14 20.28 5.35
C ILE A 62 9.72 19.45 4.12
N ILE A 63 8.52 18.89 4.12
CA ILE A 63 8.04 17.99 3.06
C ILE A 63 7.45 18.72 1.84
N ARG A 64 7.59 20.05 1.78
CA ARG A 64 7.08 20.88 0.69
C ARG A 64 7.58 20.40 -0.67
N ALA A 65 6.67 20.25 -1.63
CA ALA A 65 6.98 19.85 -3.00
C ALA A 65 5.79 20.16 -3.92
N ALA A 66 6.04 20.30 -5.22
CA ALA A 66 4.98 20.35 -6.25
C ALA A 66 4.04 19.13 -6.18
N PHE A 67 4.53 18.01 -5.63
CA PHE A 67 3.74 16.82 -5.34
C PHE A 67 2.49 17.11 -4.47
N LEU A 68 2.57 18.05 -3.52
CA LEU A 68 1.45 18.38 -2.63
C LEU A 68 0.35 19.18 -3.31
N ASP A 69 0.66 19.96 -4.36
CA ASP A 69 -0.36 20.59 -5.21
C ASP A 69 -1.25 19.52 -5.85
N ARG A 70 -0.65 18.41 -6.27
CA ARG A 70 -1.36 17.32 -6.94
C ARG A 70 -2.25 16.53 -5.99
N ILE A 71 -1.79 16.29 -4.77
CA ILE A 71 -2.62 15.70 -3.70
C ILE A 71 -3.81 16.61 -3.37
N ARG A 72 -3.55 17.92 -3.23
CA ARG A 72 -4.62 18.90 -3.02
C ARG A 72 -5.62 18.84 -4.16
N THR A 73 -5.18 18.86 -5.42
CA THR A 73 -6.08 18.79 -6.58
C THR A 73 -6.93 17.52 -6.58
N ALA A 74 -6.37 16.37 -6.21
CA ALA A 74 -7.13 15.12 -6.11
C ALA A 74 -8.28 15.21 -5.08
N TYR A 75 -8.02 15.78 -3.89
CA TYR A 75 -9.06 15.98 -2.87
C TYR A 75 -10.02 17.13 -3.19
N ASP A 76 -9.57 18.19 -3.88
CA ASP A 76 -10.44 19.26 -4.37
C ASP A 76 -11.45 18.69 -5.41
N ALA A 77 -11.03 17.74 -6.24
CA ALA A 77 -11.90 17.07 -7.21
C ALA A 77 -12.84 16.03 -6.57
N GLN A 78 -12.35 15.26 -5.59
CA GLN A 78 -13.13 14.27 -4.87
C GLN A 78 -12.81 14.31 -3.35
N PRO A 79 -13.56 15.08 -2.55
CA PRO A 79 -13.27 15.22 -1.12
C PRO A 79 -13.27 13.89 -0.35
N ASP A 80 -14.16 12.97 -0.74
CA ASP A 80 -14.30 11.66 -0.11
C ASP A 80 -13.38 10.58 -0.72
N LEU A 81 -12.41 10.96 -1.57
CA LEU A 81 -11.50 10.04 -2.26
C LEU A 81 -10.95 8.98 -1.29
N PRO A 82 -11.25 7.68 -1.49
CA PRO A 82 -10.92 6.64 -0.51
C PRO A 82 -9.42 6.39 -0.39
N SER A 83 -8.67 6.68 -1.46
CA SER A 83 -7.23 6.52 -1.53
C SER A 83 -6.67 7.39 -2.63
N LEU A 84 -5.46 7.95 -2.44
CA LEU A 84 -4.75 8.61 -3.54
C LEU A 84 -4.49 7.65 -4.71
N LEU A 85 -4.42 6.34 -4.46
CA LEU A 85 -4.29 5.33 -5.50
C LEU A 85 -5.56 5.11 -6.33
N ALA A 86 -6.69 5.67 -5.91
CA ALA A 86 -7.94 5.67 -6.67
C ALA A 86 -8.11 6.95 -7.52
N ASP A 87 -7.25 7.96 -7.34
CA ASP A 87 -7.20 9.11 -8.23
C ASP A 87 -6.65 8.66 -9.60
N PRO A 88 -7.30 9.02 -10.72
CA PRO A 88 -6.86 8.58 -12.05
C PRO A 88 -5.42 8.96 -12.41
N GLY A 89 -4.95 10.13 -11.97
CA GLY A 89 -3.60 10.61 -12.26
C GLY A 89 -2.54 9.80 -11.51
N PHE A 90 -2.70 9.64 -10.21
CA PHE A 90 -1.78 8.81 -9.41
C PHE A 90 -1.85 7.32 -9.79
N ALA A 91 -3.03 6.82 -10.16
CA ALA A 91 -3.19 5.44 -10.63
C ALA A 91 -2.42 5.20 -11.94
N GLN A 92 -2.50 6.13 -12.89
CA GLN A 92 -1.73 6.06 -14.13
C GLN A 92 -0.22 6.06 -13.85
N GLU A 93 0.25 6.99 -13.03
CA GLU A 93 1.68 7.13 -12.74
C GLU A 93 2.28 5.92 -12.03
N ILE A 94 1.56 5.35 -11.04
CA ILE A 94 2.01 4.08 -10.46
C ILE A 94 1.97 2.96 -11.51
N GLY A 95 0.95 2.95 -12.37
CA GLY A 95 0.86 1.99 -13.47
C GLY A 95 2.10 2.00 -14.37
N GLU A 96 2.60 3.19 -14.69
CA GLU A 96 3.82 3.44 -15.48
C GLU A 96 5.11 3.13 -14.69
N ALA A 97 5.15 3.41 -13.39
CA ALA A 97 6.34 3.28 -12.55
C ALA A 97 6.57 1.85 -12.00
N GLN A 98 5.55 0.99 -11.96
CA GLN A 98 5.61 -0.26 -11.17
C GLN A 98 6.64 -1.27 -11.68
N ASP A 99 6.89 -1.33 -12.99
CA ASP A 99 7.81 -2.32 -13.55
C ASP A 99 9.27 -1.93 -13.25
N ASP A 100 9.59 -0.65 -13.41
CA ASP A 100 10.87 -0.08 -13.02
C ASP A 100 11.11 -0.18 -11.51
N TRP A 101 10.07 0.04 -10.72
CA TRP A 101 10.12 -0.15 -9.27
C TRP A 101 10.48 -1.59 -8.89
N ARG A 102 9.86 -2.58 -9.54
CA ARG A 102 10.17 -4.00 -9.33
C ARG A 102 11.59 -4.35 -9.80
N ALA A 103 12.03 -3.81 -10.94
CA ALA A 103 13.39 -4.01 -11.44
C ALA A 103 14.43 -3.50 -10.45
N ALA A 104 14.26 -2.27 -9.93
CA ALA A 104 15.12 -1.69 -8.91
C ALA A 104 15.18 -2.55 -7.63
N MET A 105 14.03 -3.10 -7.21
CA MET A 105 13.97 -4.02 -6.06
C MET A 105 14.71 -5.34 -6.30
N VAL A 106 14.54 -5.96 -7.47
CA VAL A 106 15.24 -7.21 -7.82
C VAL A 106 16.75 -7.00 -7.79
N ALA A 107 17.23 -5.89 -8.35
CA ALA A 107 18.64 -5.52 -8.33
C ALA A 107 19.14 -5.34 -6.89
N ALA A 108 18.41 -4.57 -6.07
CA ALA A 108 18.78 -4.34 -4.67
C ALA A 108 18.86 -5.65 -3.87
N VAL A 109 17.86 -6.53 -3.98
CA VAL A 109 17.84 -7.83 -3.29
C VAL A 109 18.97 -8.72 -3.75
N SER A 110 19.20 -8.84 -5.06
CA SER A 110 20.27 -9.66 -5.63
C SER A 110 21.67 -9.19 -5.20
N GLN A 111 21.82 -7.89 -4.95
CA GLN A 111 23.06 -7.27 -4.46
C GLN A 111 23.11 -7.13 -2.93
N GLY A 112 22.12 -7.65 -2.19
CA GLY A 112 22.09 -7.56 -0.73
C GLY A 112 22.04 -6.12 -0.21
N ILE A 113 21.47 -5.19 -0.98
CA ILE A 113 21.27 -3.79 -0.59
C ILE A 113 19.93 -3.66 0.13
N PRO A 114 19.90 -3.19 1.39
CA PRO A 114 18.65 -3.06 2.13
C PRO A 114 17.83 -1.87 1.61
N VAL A 115 16.61 -2.15 1.15
CA VAL A 115 15.66 -1.14 0.63
C VAL A 115 14.30 -1.22 1.34
N PRO A 116 14.26 -1.08 2.68
CA PRO A 116 13.06 -1.35 3.47
C PRO A 116 11.85 -0.52 3.03
N ALA A 117 12.03 0.77 2.78
CA ALA A 117 10.94 1.65 2.34
C ALA A 117 10.35 1.23 0.98
N PHE A 118 11.20 0.89 0.00
CA PHE A 118 10.72 0.42 -1.31
C PHE A 118 9.98 -0.91 -1.16
N SER A 119 10.54 -1.85 -0.41
CA SER A 119 9.92 -3.15 -0.21
C SER A 119 8.57 -3.07 0.50
N ALA A 120 8.46 -2.25 1.55
CA ALA A 120 7.23 -2.08 2.29
C ALA A 120 6.15 -1.37 1.46
N SER A 121 6.53 -0.32 0.73
CA SER A 121 5.62 0.39 -0.16
C SER A 121 5.11 -0.52 -1.29
N LEU A 122 5.97 -1.37 -1.89
CA LEU A 122 5.53 -2.27 -2.96
C LEU A 122 4.59 -3.35 -2.43
N ALA A 123 4.94 -3.93 -1.27
CA ALA A 123 4.08 -4.90 -0.61
C ALA A 123 2.71 -4.31 -0.26
N TYR A 124 2.65 -3.05 0.19
CA TYR A 124 1.40 -2.36 0.44
C TYR A 124 0.58 -2.15 -0.85
N TYR A 125 1.21 -1.68 -1.92
CA TYR A 125 0.55 -1.48 -3.21
C TYR A 125 -0.07 -2.78 -3.73
N ASP A 126 0.71 -3.87 -3.73
CA ASP A 126 0.25 -5.18 -4.17
C ASP A 126 -0.85 -5.75 -3.25
N ALA A 127 -0.75 -5.53 -1.93
CA ALA A 127 -1.78 -5.97 -1.00
C ALA A 127 -3.09 -5.20 -1.17
N LEU A 128 -3.04 -3.90 -1.43
CA LEU A 128 -4.24 -3.06 -1.55
C LEU A 128 -5.06 -3.39 -2.80
N ARG A 129 -4.40 -3.73 -3.91
CA ARG A 129 -5.08 -4.05 -5.18
C ARG A 129 -5.46 -5.52 -5.33
N ALA A 130 -5.05 -6.39 -4.41
CA ALA A 130 -5.38 -7.81 -4.46
C ALA A 130 -6.84 -8.04 -4.03
N GLU A 131 -7.65 -8.62 -4.91
CA GLU A 131 -9.03 -8.99 -4.58
C GLU A 131 -9.10 -10.00 -3.42
N ARG A 132 -8.09 -10.88 -3.31
CA ARG A 132 -8.01 -11.89 -2.25
C ARG A 132 -6.61 -12.01 -1.69
N LEU A 133 -6.49 -11.78 -0.39
CA LEU A 133 -5.26 -11.95 0.37
C LEU A 133 -5.18 -13.34 1.02
N PRO A 134 -3.97 -13.81 1.38
CA PRO A 134 -3.78 -15.05 2.13
C PRO A 134 -4.33 -15.00 3.57
N ALA A 135 -4.99 -13.92 3.98
CA ALA A 135 -5.66 -13.78 5.27
C ALA A 135 -6.69 -14.89 5.55
N ALA A 136 -7.22 -15.56 4.51
CA ALA A 136 -8.05 -16.76 4.67
C ALA A 136 -7.31 -17.89 5.41
N LEU A 137 -6.01 -18.06 5.18
CA LEU A 137 -5.18 -19.03 5.91
C LEU A 137 -5.02 -18.60 7.38
N THR A 138 -4.75 -17.32 7.63
CA THR A 138 -4.67 -16.78 8.99
C THR A 138 -5.98 -17.01 9.74
N GLN A 139 -7.13 -16.78 9.10
CA GLN A 139 -8.44 -17.07 9.67
C GLN A 139 -8.62 -18.56 9.99
N GLY A 140 -8.25 -19.45 9.08
CA GLY A 140 -8.28 -20.90 9.32
C GLY A 140 -7.38 -21.32 10.48
N GLN A 141 -6.17 -20.76 10.58
CA GLN A 141 -5.25 -21.02 11.70
C GLN A 141 -5.85 -20.57 13.04
N ARG A 142 -6.36 -19.34 13.11
CA ARG A 142 -7.02 -18.80 14.31
C ARG A 142 -8.20 -19.67 14.76
N ASP A 143 -9.00 -20.14 13.80
CA ASP A 143 -10.11 -21.04 14.09
C ASP A 143 -9.61 -22.42 14.57
N PHE A 144 -8.55 -22.95 13.95
CA PHE A 144 -7.94 -24.23 14.30
C PHE A 144 -7.45 -24.28 15.75
N PHE A 145 -6.58 -23.35 16.15
CA PHE A 145 -5.94 -23.42 17.48
C PHE A 145 -6.75 -22.74 18.58
N GLY A 146 -7.70 -21.87 18.23
CA GLY A 146 -8.35 -20.96 19.20
C GLY A 146 -9.86 -20.85 19.06
N ALA A 147 -10.51 -21.64 18.19
CA ALA A 147 -11.96 -21.58 17.93
C ALA A 147 -12.48 -20.15 17.68
N HIS A 148 -11.65 -19.31 17.05
CA HIS A 148 -11.94 -17.90 16.81
C HIS A 148 -13.01 -17.65 15.75
N THR A 149 -13.48 -18.69 15.07
CA THR A 149 -14.44 -18.63 13.96
C THR A 149 -13.94 -17.87 12.73
N TYR A 150 -14.65 -18.00 11.62
CA TYR A 150 -14.40 -17.27 10.38
C TYR A 150 -15.70 -17.03 9.59
N ARG A 151 -15.64 -16.13 8.61
CA ARG A 151 -16.71 -15.93 7.60
C ARG A 151 -16.32 -16.59 6.29
N ARG A 152 -17.32 -16.85 5.45
CA ARG A 152 -17.15 -17.41 4.11
C ARG A 152 -17.52 -16.39 3.03
N VAL A 153 -17.04 -16.64 1.82
CA VAL A 153 -17.29 -15.77 0.65
C VAL A 153 -18.53 -16.19 -0.14
N ASP A 154 -19.05 -17.39 0.10
CA ASP A 154 -20.18 -17.99 -0.61
C ASP A 154 -21.50 -17.96 0.17
N ARG A 155 -21.46 -17.61 1.46
CA ARG A 155 -22.65 -17.51 2.33
C ARG A 155 -22.40 -16.67 3.57
N GLU A 156 -23.47 -16.02 4.00
CA GLU A 156 -23.53 -15.26 5.25
C GLU A 156 -23.45 -16.16 6.49
N GLY A 157 -22.88 -15.61 7.56
CA GLY A 157 -22.78 -16.25 8.87
C GLY A 157 -21.35 -16.37 9.38
N THR A 158 -21.25 -16.88 10.61
CA THR A 158 -19.99 -17.16 11.29
C THR A 158 -19.85 -18.66 11.49
N PHE A 159 -18.68 -19.20 11.18
CA PHE A 159 -18.43 -20.63 11.09
C PHE A 159 -17.24 -21.04 11.95
N HIS A 160 -17.30 -22.23 12.52
CA HIS A 160 -16.21 -22.90 13.21
C HIS A 160 -16.06 -24.30 12.61
N THR A 161 -14.84 -24.69 12.24
CA THR A 161 -14.58 -26.07 11.81
C THR A 161 -14.01 -26.89 12.97
N LEU A 162 -14.51 -28.11 13.16
CA LEU A 162 -14.02 -29.07 14.15
C LEU A 162 -12.73 -29.73 13.65
N TRP A 163 -11.66 -28.95 13.47
CA TRP A 163 -10.44 -29.35 12.75
C TRP A 163 -9.74 -30.60 13.30
N SER A 164 -9.72 -30.73 14.63
CA SER A 164 -9.12 -31.88 15.34
C SER A 164 -10.10 -33.04 15.53
N GLY A 165 -11.37 -32.86 15.17
CA GLY A 165 -12.41 -33.87 15.21
C GLY A 165 -12.69 -34.44 13.82
N ASP A 166 -13.98 -34.48 13.46
CA ASP A 166 -14.45 -34.98 12.16
C ASP A 166 -14.33 -33.95 11.02
N ARG A 167 -13.84 -32.74 11.30
CA ARG A 167 -13.72 -31.62 10.37
C ARG A 167 -15.06 -31.11 9.84
N SER A 168 -16.16 -31.39 10.54
CA SER A 168 -17.44 -30.74 10.26
C SER A 168 -17.37 -29.24 10.54
N GLU A 169 -18.13 -28.47 9.77
CA GLU A 169 -18.27 -27.02 9.94
C GLU A 169 -19.59 -26.72 10.64
N VAL A 170 -19.52 -25.99 11.75
CA VAL A 170 -20.67 -25.58 12.56
C VAL A 170 -20.88 -24.08 12.37
N ARG A 171 -22.13 -23.67 12.16
CA ARG A 171 -22.49 -22.25 12.15
C ARG A 171 -22.73 -21.77 13.60
N THR A 172 -22.04 -20.72 14.01
CA THR A 172 -22.09 -20.17 15.37
C THR A 172 -22.93 -18.89 15.49
N ALA A 173 -23.19 -18.20 14.37
CA ALA A 173 -24.14 -17.09 14.21
C ALA A 173 -24.55 -16.92 12.73
#